data_AF-A0A975ZYD8-F1
#
_entry.id   AF-A0A975ZYD8-F1
#
_cell.length_a   1.000
_cell.length_b   1.000
_cell.length_c   1.000
_cell.angle_alpha   90.00
_cell.angle_beta   90.00
_cell.angle_gamma   90.00
#
_symmetry.space_group_name_H-M   'P 1'
#
loop_
_entity.id
_entity.type
_entity.pdbx_description
1 polymer ?
#
loop_
_entity_poly.entity_id
_entity_poly.type
_entity_poly.pdbx_seq_one_letter_code
_entity_poly.pdbx_strand_id
1 'polypeptide(L)'
;MGNSKRAVGCQLPAAAPATSATPSTPSTPATYPVPGANGILAQVQGHHVAAALQTLPRATANAPNHHEVLVEAGHLGTVRLFIVKKLARHNRHSHYYWSAYRAEPA
;
A
#
# COMPACT_ATOMS: atom_id res chain seq x y z
N MET A 1 2.85 -13.11 -39.58
CA MET A 1 2.26 -13.62 -38.33
C MET A 1 2.47 -12.57 -37.25
N GLY A 2 1.52 -11.67 -37.11
CA GLY A 2 1.53 -10.58 -36.13
C GLY A 2 0.51 -10.84 -35.03
N ASN A 3 0.83 -10.45 -33.81
CA ASN A 3 -0.16 -10.29 -32.73
C ASN A 3 0.27 -9.14 -31.81
N SER A 4 0.11 -7.92 -32.30
CA SER A 4 0.04 -6.71 -31.47
C SER A 4 -1.42 -6.52 -31.03
N LYS A 5 -1.85 -7.25 -30.00
CA LYS A 5 -3.16 -7.03 -29.38
C LYS A 5 -3.04 -5.82 -28.44
N ARG A 6 -3.45 -4.66 -28.97
CA ARG A 6 -3.51 -3.36 -28.29
C ARG A 6 -4.28 -3.48 -26.98
N ALA A 7 -3.73 -2.91 -25.91
CA ALA A 7 -4.45 -2.56 -24.69
C ALA A 7 -5.42 -1.41 -25.01
N VAL A 8 -6.60 -1.74 -25.55
CA VAL A 8 -7.72 -0.82 -25.66
C VAL A 8 -8.42 -0.84 -24.31
N GLY A 9 -8.25 0.22 -23.51
CA GLY A 9 -9.07 0.41 -22.30
C GLY A 9 -8.38 0.98 -21.06
N CYS A 10 -7.07 1.26 -21.07
CA CYS A 10 -6.45 1.98 -19.96
C CYS A 10 -6.61 3.49 -20.14
N GLN A 11 -7.81 3.99 -19.84
CA GLN A 11 -8.05 5.42 -19.71
C GLN A 11 -7.81 5.80 -18.24
N LEU A 12 -6.71 6.50 -17.97
CA LEU A 12 -6.49 7.15 -16.67
C LEU A 12 -7.40 8.39 -16.62
N PRO A 13 -8.27 8.56 -15.60
CA PRO A 13 -9.09 9.75 -15.50
C PRO A 13 -8.21 10.98 -15.20
N ALA A 14 -8.40 12.03 -16.00
CA ALA A 14 -7.80 13.33 -15.81
C ALA A 14 -8.30 13.96 -14.51
N ALA A 15 -7.39 14.50 -13.70
CA ALA A 15 -7.72 15.29 -12.54
C ALA A 15 -8.39 16.60 -12.97
N ALA A 16 -9.60 16.87 -12.46
CA ALA A 16 -10.26 18.17 -12.54
C ALA A 16 -10.87 18.54 -11.17
N PRO A 17 -10.97 19.84 -10.83
CA PRO A 17 -10.95 20.33 -9.46
C PRO A 17 -12.31 20.28 -8.74
N ALA A 18 -12.25 20.39 -7.41
CA ALA A 18 -13.36 20.25 -6.47
C ALA A 18 -14.45 21.31 -6.60
N THR A 19 -15.72 20.88 -6.52
CA THR A 19 -16.84 21.71 -6.06
C THR A 19 -17.88 20.88 -5.33
N SER A 20 -18.23 21.40 -4.15
CA SER A 20 -19.24 21.09 -3.14
C SER A 20 -20.49 20.31 -3.59
N ALA A 21 -20.76 19.16 -2.96
CA ALA A 21 -22.12 18.65 -2.72
C ALA A 21 -22.15 17.52 -1.67
N THR A 22 -22.99 17.70 -0.63
CA THR A 22 -23.60 16.66 0.24
C THR A 22 -25.10 16.99 0.25
N PRO A 23 -26.06 16.08 0.58
CA PRO A 23 -25.91 14.76 1.22
C PRO A 23 -26.81 13.61 0.69
N SER A 24 -26.66 12.43 1.32
CA SER A 24 -27.64 11.31 1.53
C SER A 24 -27.42 9.91 0.88
N THR A 25 -26.66 9.06 1.62
CA THR A 25 -26.94 7.68 2.15
C THR A 25 -27.54 6.54 1.28
N PRO A 26 -27.33 5.24 1.65
CA PRO A 26 -26.09 4.48 1.79
C PRO A 26 -26.08 3.26 0.84
N SER A 27 -24.95 2.93 0.22
CA SER A 27 -24.88 1.70 -0.58
C SER A 27 -23.53 1.04 -0.41
N THR A 28 -23.55 0.01 0.44
CA THR A 28 -22.56 -1.07 0.51
C THR A 28 -21.18 -0.66 1.04
N PRO A 29 -20.65 -1.31 2.09
CA PRO A 29 -19.25 -1.15 2.46
C PRO A 29 -18.42 -1.90 1.43
N ALA A 30 -18.25 -1.33 0.24
CA ALA A 30 -17.04 -1.61 -0.48
C ALA A 30 -15.92 -1.13 0.47
N THR A 31 -15.18 -2.08 1.04
CA THR A 31 -14.03 -1.86 1.91
C THR A 31 -12.90 -1.24 1.06
N TYR A 32 -13.14 -0.05 0.53
CA TYR A 32 -12.10 0.82 0.05
C TYR A 32 -11.49 1.45 1.30
N PRO A 33 -10.19 1.32 1.53
CA PRO A 33 -9.56 2.04 2.62
C PRO A 33 -9.84 3.53 2.41
N VAL A 34 -10.41 4.18 3.44
CA VAL A 34 -10.70 5.61 3.45
C VAL A 34 -9.44 6.35 2.97
N PRO A 35 -9.55 7.25 1.96
CA PRO A 35 -8.43 8.09 1.57
C PRO A 35 -7.92 8.84 2.81
N GLY A 36 -6.72 8.49 3.29
CA GLY A 36 -6.16 8.99 4.55
C GLY A 36 -5.79 7.91 5.57
N ALA A 37 -6.35 6.70 5.49
CA ALA A 37 -6.00 5.61 6.43
C ALA A 37 -4.53 5.16 6.28
N ASN A 38 -4.01 5.20 5.05
CA ASN A 38 -2.64 4.79 4.71
C ASN A 38 -1.61 5.91 4.90
N GLY A 39 -2.04 7.10 5.35
CA GLY A 39 -1.20 8.29 5.47
C GLY A 39 -0.52 8.66 4.16
N ILE A 40 0.78 8.95 4.21
CA ILE A 40 1.60 9.34 3.05
C ILE A 40 2.17 8.14 2.28
N LEU A 41 1.74 6.90 2.56
CA LEU A 41 2.36 5.69 1.98
C LEU A 41 2.35 5.69 0.45
N ALA A 42 1.32 6.24 -0.17
CA ALA A 42 1.22 6.35 -1.63
C ALA A 42 2.27 7.28 -2.25
N GLN A 43 2.86 8.18 -1.46
CA GLN A 43 3.91 9.10 -1.89
C GLN A 43 5.32 8.50 -1.67
N VAL A 44 5.46 7.54 -0.76
CA VAL A 44 6.72 6.87 -0.49
C VAL A 44 7.08 5.96 -1.66
N GLN A 45 8.25 6.21 -2.27
CA GLN A 45 8.68 5.39 -3.40
C GLN A 45 8.89 3.93 -2.98
N GLY A 46 8.48 2.99 -3.84
CA GLY A 46 8.49 1.57 -3.52
C GLY A 46 9.85 1.00 -3.13
N HIS A 47 10.95 1.58 -3.61
CA HIS A 47 12.30 1.14 -3.25
C HIS A 47 12.64 1.43 -1.78
N HIS A 48 12.17 2.55 -1.21
CA HIS A 48 12.31 2.86 0.21
C HIS A 48 11.51 1.88 1.07
N VAL A 49 10.29 1.55 0.64
CA VAL A 49 9.48 0.52 1.32
C VAL A 49 10.18 -0.84 1.26
N ALA A 50 10.70 -1.24 0.10
CA ALA A 50 11.41 -2.51 -0.05
C ALA A 50 12.67 -2.57 0.83
N ALA A 51 13.44 -1.48 0.92
CA ALA A 51 14.59 -1.38 1.81
C ALA A 51 14.17 -1.52 3.28
N ALA A 52 13.07 -0.88 3.69
CA ALA A 52 12.51 -1.02 5.03
C ALA A 52 12.14 -2.46 5.37
N LEU A 53 11.51 -3.17 4.42
CA LEU A 53 11.10 -4.56 4.63
C LEU A 53 12.29 -5.52 4.76
N GLN A 54 13.45 -5.17 4.18
CA GLN A 54 14.68 -5.97 4.26
C GLN A 54 15.41 -5.84 5.60
N THR A 55 15.14 -4.79 6.39
CA THR A 55 15.73 -4.65 7.73
C THR A 55 15.03 -5.53 8.76
N LEU A 56 13.80 -5.97 8.48
CA LEU A 56 13.05 -6.85 9.35
C LEU A 56 13.54 -8.30 9.24
N PRO A 57 13.52 -9.07 10.35
CA PRO A 57 13.75 -10.51 10.27
C PRO A 57 12.68 -11.16 9.39
N ARG A 58 12.96 -12.35 8.88
CA ARG A 58 12.00 -13.09 8.06
C ARG A 58 10.65 -13.21 8.78
N ALA A 59 9.56 -12.94 8.06
CA ALA A 59 8.22 -13.15 8.59
C ALA A 59 7.99 -14.64 8.86
N THR A 60 7.69 -15.00 10.10
CA THR A 60 7.40 -16.37 10.53
C THR A 60 6.09 -16.41 11.32
N ALA A 61 5.56 -17.61 11.56
CA ALA A 61 4.33 -17.78 12.35
C ALA A 61 4.44 -17.12 13.74
N ASN A 62 5.62 -17.19 14.36
CA ASN A 62 5.88 -16.68 15.71
C ASN A 62 6.34 -15.21 15.75
N ALA A 63 6.64 -14.61 14.60
CA ALA A 63 7.03 -13.20 14.55
C ALA A 63 5.88 -12.28 15.01
N PRO A 64 6.17 -11.10 15.58
CA PRO A 64 5.15 -10.10 15.87
C PRO A 64 4.28 -9.78 14.65
N ASN A 65 3.03 -9.37 14.88
CA ASN A 65 2.16 -8.99 13.77
C ASN A 65 2.46 -7.59 13.23
N HIS A 66 3.03 -6.70 14.04
CA HIS A 66 3.24 -5.30 13.69
C HIS A 66 4.69 -4.88 13.95
N HIS A 67 5.22 -4.07 13.04
CA HIS A 67 6.51 -3.41 13.15
C HIS A 67 6.40 -1.95 12.70
N GLU A 68 7.21 -1.11 13.33
CA GLU A 68 7.43 0.27 12.93
C GLU A 68 8.89 0.42 12.52
N VAL A 69 9.13 1.04 11.36
CA VAL A 69 10.48 1.26 10.83
C VAL A 69 10.59 2.70 10.34
N LEU A 70 11.63 3.41 10.78
CA LEU A 70 11.98 4.72 10.25
C LEU A 70 12.85 4.54 9.01
N VAL A 71 12.50 5.23 7.92
CA VAL A 71 13.25 5.21 6.65
C VAL A 71 13.38 6.61 6.09
N GLU A 72 14.57 6.92 5.57
CA GLU A 72 14.81 8.13 4.81
C GLU A 72 14.25 7.98 3.39
N ALA A 73 13.16 8.70 3.09
CA ALA A 73 12.41 8.62 1.84
C ALA A 73 12.72 9.79 0.88
N GLY A 74 14.00 10.17 0.80
CA GLY A 74 14.48 11.23 -0.10
C GLY A 74 13.82 12.58 0.17
N HIS A 75 13.07 13.10 -0.81
CA HIS A 75 12.42 14.42 -0.69
C HIS A 75 11.29 14.48 0.35
N LEU A 76 10.81 13.33 0.84
CA LEU A 76 9.82 13.26 1.93
C LEU A 76 10.48 13.31 3.32
N GLY A 77 11.81 13.26 3.39
CA GLY A 77 12.56 13.18 4.64
C GLY A 77 12.39 11.82 5.33
N THR A 78 12.55 11.83 6.66
CA THR A 78 12.36 10.63 7.47
C THR A 78 10.87 10.30 7.62
N VAL A 79 10.50 9.08 7.25
CA VAL A 79 9.14 8.57 7.27
C VAL A 79 9.07 7.35 8.16
N ARG A 80 8.04 7.28 9.01
CA ARG A 80 7.70 6.11 9.79
C ARG A 80 6.75 5.20 9.01
N LEU A 81 7.19 3.98 8.75
CA LEU A 81 6.41 2.93 8.09
C LEU A 81 5.82 1.99 9.12
N PHE A 82 4.50 1.78 9.03
CA PHE A 82 3.79 0.75 9.76
C PHE A 82 3.64 -0.48 8.87
N ILE A 83 4.20 -1.58 9.35
CA ILE A 83 4.34 -2.83 8.62
C ILE A 83 3.59 -3.92 9.38
N VAL A 84 2.85 -4.73 8.64
CA VAL A 84 2.06 -5.84 9.19
C VAL A 84 2.50 -7.17 8.58
N LYS A 85 2.47 -8.22 9.40
CA LYS A 85 2.62 -9.61 8.96
C LYS A 85 1.37 -10.04 8.21
N LYS A 86 1.54 -10.59 7.01
CA LYS A 86 0.45 -11.18 6.22
C LYS A 86 0.76 -12.65 5.92
N LEU A 87 -0.29 -13.41 5.67
CA LEU A 87 -0.22 -14.81 5.25
C LEU A 87 -0.75 -14.93 3.84
N ALA A 88 0.11 -15.28 2.89
CA ALA A 88 -0.31 -15.68 1.57
C ALA A 88 -0.55 -17.20 1.56
N ARG A 89 -1.66 -17.63 0.96
CA ARG A 89 -2.01 -19.04 0.78
C ARG A 89 -2.17 -19.32 -0.72
N HIS A 90 -1.51 -20.37 -1.19
CA HIS A 90 -1.62 -20.84 -2.56
C HIS A 90 -1.63 -22.37 -2.57
N ASN A 91 -2.78 -22.95 -2.90
CA ASN A 91 -3.02 -24.39 -2.87
C ASN A 91 -2.63 -25.02 -1.52
N ARG A 92 -1.64 -25.93 -1.51
CA ARG A 92 -1.12 -26.60 -0.31
C ARG A 92 0.03 -25.85 0.38
N HIS A 93 0.36 -24.65 -0.07
CA HIS A 93 1.47 -23.86 0.47
C HIS A 93 0.97 -22.56 1.10
N SER A 94 1.62 -22.18 2.20
CA SER A 94 1.41 -20.90 2.83
C SER A 94 2.76 -20.27 3.16
N HIS A 95 2.86 -18.95 3.03
CA HIS A 95 4.06 -18.21 3.44
C HIS A 95 3.67 -16.90 4.11
N TYR A 96 4.40 -16.57 5.16
CA TYR A 96 4.30 -15.27 5.81
C TYR A 96 5.19 -14.26 5.09
N TYR A 97 4.72 -13.03 5.01
CA TYR A 97 5.46 -11.91 4.42
C TYR A 97 5.11 -10.60 5.13
N TRP A 98 5.95 -9.59 4.98
CA TRP A 98 5.72 -8.26 5.51
C TRP A 98 5.06 -7.37 4.45
N SER A 99 4.13 -6.52 4.89
CA SER A 99 3.46 -5.54 4.03
C SER A 99 3.37 -4.22 4.77
N ALA A 100 3.89 -3.14 4.19
CA ALA A 100 3.53 -1.80 4.64
C ALA A 100 2.03 -1.56 4.39
N TYR A 101 1.36 -0.89 5.33
CA TYR A 101 -0.05 -0.50 5.18
C TYR A 101 -0.28 0.98 5.49
N ARG A 102 0.62 1.63 6.23
CA ARG A 102 0.52 3.05 6.57
C ARG A 102 1.91 3.68 6.66
N ALA A 103 2.01 4.95 6.30
CA ALA A 103 3.21 5.75 6.48
C ALA A 103 2.87 7.13 7.02
N GLU A 104 3.70 7.65 7.92
CA GLU A 104 3.59 8.99 8.50
C GLU A 104 4.93 9.72 8.44
N PRO A 105 4.95 11.05 8.27
CA PRO A 105 6.14 11.84 8.57
C PRO A 105 6.60 11.56 10.01
N ALA A 106 7.91 11.42 10.22
CA ALA A 106 8.49 11.11 11.53
C ALA A 106 8.49 12.31 12.48
#